data_AF-A0A949VPE0-F1
#
_entry.id   AF-A0A949VPE0-F1
#
_cell.length_a   1.000
_cell.length_b   1.000
_cell.length_c   1.000
_cell.angle_alpha   90.00
_cell.angle_beta   90.00
_cell.angle_gamma   90.00
#
_symmetry.space_group_name_H-M   'P 1'
#
loop_
_entity.id
_entity.type
_entity.pdbx_description
1 polymer ?
#
loop_
_entity_poly.entity_id
_entity_poly.type
_entity_poly.pdbx_seq_one_letter_code
_entity_poly.pdbx_strand_id
1 'polypeptide(L)'
;MSHPAPVGYSARRDDPGIASLMGMWLLCCLALLAGAVELPPQARSLLDRKYAEWRMAPSAPQIESWFEQYMPALRPNLVFGDFNRDGRTDYAVQVISGGKQHVVAFVASTTGYSMMPLSADDPDPFTFLVIYKRGEKDFDFEHMKPFRYSADALGVLYLKKTAVTYSWSGKQFARREAPGDEEVEAARADKSR
;
A
#
# COMPACT_ATOMS: atom_id res chain seq x y z
N MET A 1 -4.40 -62.60 -7.71
CA MET A 1 -3.90 -61.43 -6.96
C MET A 1 -4.70 -61.37 -5.67
N SER A 2 -4.06 -61.78 -4.57
CA SER A 2 -4.72 -62.15 -3.33
C SER A 2 -4.65 -60.99 -2.33
N HIS A 3 -5.80 -60.60 -1.79
CA HIS A 3 -5.88 -59.75 -0.59
C HIS A 3 -5.52 -60.55 0.66
N PRO A 4 -4.73 -59.98 1.58
CA PRO A 4 -4.78 -60.37 2.99
C PRO A 4 -5.64 -59.41 3.82
N ALA A 5 -6.42 -60.02 4.71
CA ALA A 5 -7.31 -59.43 5.71
C ALA A 5 -6.53 -59.01 6.98
N PRO A 6 -7.19 -58.37 7.99
CA PRO A 6 -6.56 -57.46 8.94
C PRO A 6 -6.02 -58.14 10.20
N VAL A 7 -5.00 -57.52 10.80
CA VAL A 7 -4.50 -57.86 12.14
C VAL A 7 -5.11 -56.88 13.15
N GLY A 8 -5.83 -57.43 14.12
CA GLY A 8 -6.36 -56.70 15.26
C GLY A 8 -5.51 -56.84 16.54
N TYR A 9 -5.93 -56.06 17.54
CA TYR A 9 -5.64 -56.13 18.98
C TYR A 9 -4.30 -55.58 19.51
N SER A 10 -4.36 -54.49 20.28
CA SER A 10 -4.41 -54.60 21.76
C SER A 10 -4.49 -53.22 22.43
N ALA A 11 -5.25 -53.19 23.51
CA ALA A 11 -5.61 -52.03 24.31
C ALA A 11 -4.61 -51.70 25.44
N ARG A 12 -4.84 -50.50 26.00
CA ARG A 12 -4.46 -49.96 27.32
C ARG A 12 -3.01 -49.46 27.51
N ARG A 13 -2.91 -48.17 27.84
CA ARG A 13 -2.77 -47.73 29.23
C ARG A 13 -3.25 -46.29 29.40
N ASP A 14 -4.01 -46.12 30.48
CA ASP A 14 -4.39 -44.85 31.07
C ASP A 14 -3.15 -44.15 31.62
N ASP A 15 -2.97 -42.86 31.30
CA ASP A 15 -2.13 -41.96 32.09
C ASP A 15 -2.96 -40.73 32.50
N PRO A 16 -3.06 -40.43 33.81
CA PRO A 16 -3.85 -39.33 34.33
C PRO A 16 -3.02 -38.03 34.40
N GLY A 17 -3.68 -36.91 34.08
CA GLY A 17 -3.46 -35.65 34.78
C GLY A 17 -2.18 -34.89 34.43
N ILE A 18 -2.22 -34.14 33.33
CA ILE A 18 -1.58 -32.82 33.30
C ILE A 18 -2.70 -31.79 33.25
N ALA A 19 -2.80 -31.06 34.35
CA ALA A 19 -3.76 -30.03 34.61
C ALA A 19 -3.84 -29.03 33.45
N SER A 20 -5.02 -28.94 32.85
CA SER A 20 -5.45 -27.83 32.00
C SER A 20 -5.39 -26.52 32.80
N LEU A 21 -4.26 -25.83 32.72
CA LEU A 21 -4.17 -24.38 32.90
C LEU A 21 -4.56 -23.73 31.57
N MET A 22 -5.82 -23.91 31.16
CA MET A 22 -6.43 -23.20 30.05
C MET A 22 -7.46 -22.22 30.59
N GLY A 23 -7.31 -20.96 30.21
CA GLY A 23 -8.46 -20.07 30.08
C GLY A 23 -8.53 -18.93 31.09
N MET A 24 -7.57 -18.01 31.07
CA MET A 24 -7.88 -16.60 31.39
C MET A 24 -6.84 -15.63 30.82
N TRP A 25 -6.59 -15.74 29.52
CA TRP A 25 -5.94 -14.71 28.72
C TRP A 25 -6.69 -14.67 27.39
N LEU A 26 -7.71 -13.82 27.28
CA LEU A 26 -8.09 -13.10 26.05
C LEU A 26 -9.46 -12.44 26.30
N LEU A 27 -9.44 -11.19 26.76
CA LEU A 27 -10.50 -10.24 26.46
C LEU A 27 -9.95 -8.82 26.64
N CYS A 28 -8.81 -8.54 26.00
CA CYS A 28 -8.63 -7.23 25.41
C CYS A 28 -9.53 -7.20 24.17
N CYS A 29 -10.80 -6.84 24.38
CA CYS A 29 -11.61 -6.29 23.31
C CYS A 29 -10.88 -5.06 22.77
N LEU A 30 -10.07 -5.26 21.73
CA LEU A 30 -9.55 -4.20 20.91
C LEU A 30 -10.78 -3.57 20.26
N ALA A 31 -11.28 -2.49 20.84
CA ALA A 31 -12.18 -1.60 20.13
C ALA A 31 -11.37 -0.98 18.99
N LEU A 32 -11.39 -1.64 17.82
CA LEU A 32 -11.01 -1.05 16.55
C LEU A 32 -12.04 0.05 16.27
N LEU A 33 -11.82 1.21 16.86
CA LEU A 33 -12.37 2.45 16.34
C LEU A 33 -11.84 2.56 14.91
N ALA A 34 -12.73 2.33 13.94
CA ALA A 34 -12.51 2.67 12.55
C ALA A 34 -12.45 4.20 12.45
N GLY A 35 -11.38 4.79 12.98
CA GLY A 35 -11.04 6.19 12.75
C GLY A 35 -10.62 6.32 11.30
N ALA A 36 -11.22 7.26 10.59
CA ALA A 36 -10.79 7.58 9.23
C ALA A 36 -9.30 7.95 9.27
N VAL A 37 -8.51 7.44 8.32
CA VAL A 37 -7.06 7.72 8.26
C VAL A 37 -6.86 9.23 8.19
N GLU A 38 -6.09 9.79 9.13
CA GLU A 38 -5.73 11.21 9.14
C GLU A 38 -4.22 11.36 9.10
N LEU A 39 -3.77 12.46 8.52
CA LEU A 39 -2.36 12.80 8.47
C LEU A 39 -1.87 13.18 9.87
N PRO A 40 -0.78 12.58 10.40
CA PRO A 40 -0.27 12.93 11.72
C PRO A 40 0.06 14.42 11.84
N PRO A 41 -0.16 15.07 13.01
CA PRO A 41 0.09 16.51 13.18
C PRO A 41 1.50 16.95 12.77
N GLN A 42 2.51 16.13 13.03
CA GLN A 42 3.90 16.43 12.66
C GLN A 42 4.10 16.46 11.12
N ALA A 43 3.49 15.52 10.39
CA ALA A 43 3.51 15.50 8.93
C ALA A 43 2.72 16.68 8.35
N ARG A 44 1.56 17.00 8.96
CA ARG A 44 0.78 18.19 8.62
C ARG A 44 1.57 19.48 8.79
N SER A 45 2.27 19.66 9.91
CA SER A 45 3.13 20.84 10.14
C SER A 45 4.28 20.94 9.15
N LEU A 46 4.77 19.82 8.60
CA LEU A 46 5.76 19.87 7.52
C LEU A 46 5.13 20.42 6.23
N LEU A 47 3.88 20.06 5.91
CA LEU A 47 3.14 20.67 4.79
C LEU A 47 2.91 22.16 5.02
N ASP A 48 2.44 22.55 6.20
CA ASP A 48 2.17 23.95 6.56
C ASP A 48 3.40 24.85 6.36
N ARG A 49 4.60 24.32 6.63
CA ARG A 49 5.87 25.03 6.41
C ARG A 49 6.32 25.06 4.96
N LYS A 50 6.05 24.00 4.18
CA LYS A 50 6.60 23.81 2.83
C LYS A 50 5.71 24.37 1.74
N TYR A 51 4.38 24.25 1.90
CA TYR A 51 3.38 24.54 0.88
C TYR A 51 2.41 25.59 1.42
N ALA A 52 2.49 26.82 0.93
CA ALA A 52 1.56 27.87 1.35
C ALA A 52 0.13 27.52 0.93
N GLU A 53 -0.84 27.79 1.82
CA GLU A 53 -2.28 27.64 1.57
C GLU A 53 -2.69 26.27 1.01
N TRP A 54 -1.95 25.23 1.39
CA TRP A 54 -2.20 23.90 0.87
C TRP A 54 -3.55 23.37 1.35
N ARG A 55 -4.16 22.53 0.51
CA ARG A 55 -5.34 21.75 0.85
C ARG A 55 -5.22 20.34 0.27
N MET A 56 -5.97 19.39 0.82
CA MET A 56 -6.07 18.06 0.21
C MET A 56 -6.52 18.16 -1.25
N ALA A 57 -5.90 17.37 -2.12
CA ALA A 57 -6.35 17.27 -3.51
C ALA A 57 -7.74 16.62 -3.55
N PRO A 58 -8.70 17.21 -4.28
CA PRO A 58 -10.01 16.60 -4.44
C PRO A 58 -9.89 15.36 -5.33
N SER A 59 -10.77 14.39 -5.12
CA SER A 59 -10.95 13.26 -6.02
C SER A 59 -12.34 13.28 -6.63
N ALA A 60 -12.48 12.75 -7.83
CA ALA A 60 -13.75 12.65 -8.51
C ALA A 60 -14.71 11.75 -7.69
N PRO A 61 -16.02 12.06 -7.61
CA PRO A 61 -16.97 11.30 -6.80
C PRO A 61 -17.00 9.80 -7.10
N GLN A 62 -16.74 9.41 -8.35
CA GLN A 62 -16.69 8.01 -8.77
C GLN A 62 -15.49 7.28 -8.15
N ILE A 63 -14.36 7.98 -7.97
CA ILE A 63 -13.18 7.43 -7.30
C ILE A 63 -13.45 7.30 -5.80
N GLU A 64 -14.00 8.34 -5.16
CA GLU A 64 -14.37 8.28 -3.75
C GLU A 64 -15.32 7.10 -3.49
N SER A 65 -16.36 6.95 -4.30
CA SER A 65 -17.31 5.83 -4.21
C SER A 65 -16.64 4.46 -4.38
N TRP A 66 -15.67 4.37 -5.30
CA TRP A 66 -14.89 3.15 -5.50
C TRP A 66 -14.03 2.82 -4.27
N PHE A 67 -13.40 3.81 -3.64
CA PHE A 67 -12.66 3.61 -2.38
C PHE A 67 -13.58 3.19 -1.25
N GLU A 68 -14.73 3.84 -1.08
CA GLU A 68 -15.71 3.46 -0.06
C GLU A 68 -16.18 2.01 -0.21
N GLN A 69 -16.38 1.56 -1.45
CA GLN A 69 -16.85 0.20 -1.73
C GLN A 69 -15.76 -0.87 -1.57
N TYR A 70 -14.55 -0.62 -2.08
CA TYR A 70 -13.52 -1.65 -2.22
C TYR A 70 -12.32 -1.49 -1.29
N MET A 71 -12.08 -0.27 -0.77
CA MET A 71 -10.94 0.06 0.08
C MET A 71 -11.35 1.00 1.23
N PRO A 72 -12.34 0.63 2.08
CA PRO A 72 -12.96 1.54 3.04
C PRO A 72 -12.01 2.08 4.13
N ALA A 73 -10.83 1.46 4.28
CA ALA A 73 -9.79 1.90 5.20
C ALA A 73 -8.82 2.93 4.59
N LEU A 74 -8.91 3.22 3.29
CA LEU A 74 -8.02 4.14 2.57
C LEU A 74 -8.82 5.31 2.01
N ARG A 75 -8.12 6.42 1.74
CA ARG A 75 -8.68 7.55 0.99
C ARG A 75 -7.92 7.72 -0.33
N PRO A 76 -8.56 8.18 -1.41
CA PRO A 76 -7.88 8.34 -2.70
C PRO A 76 -6.70 9.33 -2.67
N ASN A 77 -6.70 10.25 -1.72
CA ASN A 77 -5.69 11.31 -1.57
C ASN A 77 -4.82 11.15 -0.32
N LEU A 78 -5.01 10.10 0.49
CA LEU A 78 -4.23 9.81 1.68
C LEU A 78 -4.16 8.29 1.92
N VAL A 79 -2.94 7.76 1.84
CA VAL A 79 -2.65 6.35 2.08
C VAL A 79 -1.49 6.19 3.07
N PHE A 80 -1.37 5.01 3.65
CA PHE A 80 -0.34 4.68 4.63
C PHE A 80 0.21 3.27 4.41
N GLY A 81 1.46 3.06 4.85
CA GLY A 81 2.18 1.79 4.67
C GLY A 81 3.49 1.75 5.44
N ASP A 82 4.33 0.76 5.16
CA ASP A 82 5.72 0.67 5.64
C ASP A 82 6.64 0.71 4.41
N PHE A 83 6.87 1.92 3.89
CA PHE A 83 7.58 2.12 2.63
C PHE A 83 9.06 1.81 2.77
N ASN A 84 9.67 2.19 3.89
CA ASN A 84 11.10 1.99 4.14
C ASN A 84 11.45 0.65 4.84
N ARG A 85 10.43 -0.13 5.24
CA ARG A 85 10.56 -1.44 5.91
C ARG A 85 11.18 -1.34 7.31
N ASP A 86 10.95 -0.23 8.02
CA ASP A 86 11.41 -0.04 9.40
C ASP A 86 10.34 -0.43 10.45
N GLY A 87 9.15 -0.83 10.00
CA GLY A 87 8.02 -1.25 10.83
C GLY A 87 7.22 -0.11 11.44
N ARG A 88 7.54 1.15 11.10
CA ARG A 88 6.75 2.33 11.44
C ARG A 88 5.77 2.64 10.31
N THR A 89 4.74 3.42 10.62
CA THR A 89 3.75 3.85 9.64
C THR A 89 4.22 5.09 8.90
N ASP A 90 4.45 4.94 7.62
CA ASP A 90 4.67 6.00 6.65
C ASP A 90 3.34 6.46 6.04
N TYR A 91 3.32 7.68 5.51
CA TYR A 91 2.14 8.27 4.88
C TYR A 91 2.48 8.81 3.50
N ALA A 92 1.51 8.78 2.59
CA ALA A 92 1.58 9.53 1.33
C ALA A 92 0.27 10.28 1.10
N VAL A 93 0.40 11.51 0.64
CA VAL A 93 -0.72 12.44 0.50
C VAL A 93 -0.67 13.17 -0.84
N GLN A 94 -1.84 13.51 -1.36
CA GLN A 94 -2.00 14.45 -2.47
C GLN A 94 -2.54 15.78 -1.96
N VAL A 95 -1.86 16.87 -2.30
CA VAL A 95 -2.25 18.23 -1.91
C VAL A 95 -2.23 19.19 -3.08
N ILE A 96 -3.07 20.21 -3.06
CA ILE A 96 -2.99 21.36 -3.98
C ILE A 96 -2.29 22.50 -3.26
N SER A 97 -1.27 23.10 -3.90
CA SER A 97 -0.64 24.34 -3.47
C SER A 97 -0.01 25.05 -4.66
N GLY A 98 -0.16 26.38 -4.74
CA GLY A 98 0.37 27.18 -5.84
C GLY A 98 -0.17 26.79 -7.22
N GLY A 99 -1.42 26.30 -7.30
CA GLY A 99 -2.03 25.85 -8.54
C GLY A 99 -1.54 24.49 -9.07
N LYS A 100 -0.72 23.77 -8.29
CA LYS A 100 -0.21 22.43 -8.64
C LYS A 100 -0.68 21.37 -7.65
N GLN A 101 -0.84 20.15 -8.14
CA GLN A 101 -1.10 18.96 -7.33
C GLN A 101 0.22 18.26 -7.03
N HIS A 102 0.54 18.12 -5.74
CA HIS A 102 1.77 17.52 -5.27
C HIS A 102 1.48 16.17 -4.64
N VAL A 103 2.25 15.15 -5.01
CA VAL A 103 2.33 13.90 -4.26
C VAL A 103 3.52 14.00 -3.32
N VAL A 104 3.26 13.78 -2.02
CA VAL A 104 4.28 13.88 -0.98
C VAL A 104 4.23 12.65 -0.09
N ALA A 105 5.38 12.00 0.11
CA ALA A 105 5.53 10.94 1.09
C ALA A 105 6.16 11.47 2.39
N PHE A 106 5.78 10.87 3.51
CA PHE A 106 6.31 11.09 4.84
C PHE A 106 6.83 9.77 5.35
N VAL A 107 8.15 9.64 5.38
CA VAL A 107 8.82 8.45 5.91
C VAL A 107 9.07 8.68 7.40
N ALA A 108 8.57 7.80 8.24
CA ALA A 108 8.73 7.86 9.67
C ALA A 108 10.20 7.68 10.09
N SER A 109 10.51 8.25 11.25
CA SER A 109 11.81 8.16 11.91
C SER A 109 11.59 8.16 13.42
N THR A 110 12.67 8.04 14.20
CA THR A 110 12.59 8.09 15.67
C THR A 110 12.11 9.43 16.21
N THR A 111 12.27 10.52 15.47
CA THR A 111 11.97 11.89 15.94
C THR A 111 10.83 12.57 15.19
N GLY A 112 10.12 11.85 14.31
CA GLY A 112 9.05 12.41 13.48
C GLY A 112 9.10 11.88 12.05
N TYR A 113 8.90 12.75 11.06
CA TYR A 113 8.84 12.36 9.64
C TYR A 113 9.85 13.11 8.79
N SER A 114 10.40 12.41 7.80
CA SER A 114 11.09 13.00 6.66
C SER A 114 10.10 13.19 5.50
N MET A 115 9.95 14.44 5.06
CA MET A 115 9.09 14.78 3.92
C MET A 115 9.84 14.55 2.59
N MET A 116 9.20 13.88 1.65
CA MET A 116 9.72 13.57 0.32
C MET A 116 8.71 13.97 -0.76
N PRO A 117 8.89 15.11 -1.42
CA PRO A 117 8.11 15.46 -2.61
C PRO A 117 8.42 14.47 -3.75
N LEU A 118 7.37 13.92 -4.38
CA LEU A 118 7.50 12.87 -5.39
C LEU A 118 7.07 13.34 -6.79
N SER A 119 6.06 14.20 -6.88
CA SER A 119 5.64 14.83 -8.13
C SER A 119 4.96 16.18 -7.87
N ALA A 120 4.88 16.99 -8.92
CA ALA A 120 4.16 18.26 -8.96
C ALA A 120 3.51 18.39 -10.35
N ASP A 121 2.25 18.03 -10.44
CA ASP A 121 1.48 17.93 -11.68
C ASP A 121 0.40 19.02 -11.74
N ASP A 122 -0.26 19.16 -12.89
CA ASP A 122 -1.49 19.93 -12.96
C ASP A 122 -2.60 19.22 -12.17
N PRO A 123 -3.50 19.97 -11.49
CA PRO A 123 -4.59 19.36 -10.73
C PRO A 123 -5.50 18.50 -11.61
N ASP A 124 -5.72 17.25 -11.21
CA ASP A 124 -6.62 16.33 -11.90
C ASP A 124 -7.40 15.50 -10.85
N PRO A 125 -8.74 15.66 -10.76
CA PRO A 125 -9.54 14.91 -9.79
C PRO A 125 -9.58 13.41 -10.08
N PHE A 126 -9.09 12.96 -11.25
CA PHE A 126 -8.99 11.54 -11.58
C PHE A 126 -7.64 10.91 -11.20
N THR A 127 -6.79 11.64 -10.46
CA THR A 127 -5.53 11.12 -9.92
C THR A 127 -5.71 10.65 -8.48
N PHE A 128 -5.33 9.41 -8.18
CA PHE A 128 -5.48 8.82 -6.85
C PHE A 128 -4.29 7.95 -6.44
N LEU A 129 -4.14 7.77 -5.14
CA LEU A 129 -3.07 6.98 -4.52
C LEU A 129 -3.56 5.57 -4.22
N VAL A 130 -2.71 4.58 -4.47
CA VAL A 130 -2.92 3.19 -4.05
C VAL A 130 -1.66 2.66 -3.38
N ILE A 131 -1.79 1.57 -2.62
CA ILE A 131 -0.67 0.90 -1.97
C ILE A 131 -0.55 -0.51 -2.55
N TYR A 132 0.64 -0.84 -3.03
CA TYR A 132 1.01 -2.23 -3.32
C TYR A 132 1.73 -2.80 -2.11
N LYS A 133 1.23 -3.91 -1.58
CA LYS A 133 1.74 -4.46 -0.32
C LYS A 133 3.04 -5.22 -0.53
N ARG A 134 3.90 -5.20 0.49
CA ARG A 134 5.10 -6.04 0.50
C ARG A 134 4.74 -7.49 0.18
N GLY A 135 5.47 -8.07 -0.78
CA GLY A 135 5.28 -9.44 -1.24
C GLY A 135 4.20 -9.59 -2.31
N GLU A 136 3.39 -8.57 -2.58
CA GLU A 136 2.45 -8.55 -3.69
C GLU A 136 3.20 -8.75 -5.02
N LYS A 137 2.60 -9.55 -5.91
CA LYS A 137 3.19 -9.88 -7.20
C LYS A 137 2.76 -8.83 -8.21
N ASP A 138 3.70 -8.39 -9.03
CA ASP A 138 3.45 -7.47 -10.14
C ASP A 138 4.34 -7.86 -11.33
N PHE A 139 4.25 -7.13 -12.44
CA PHE A 139 4.95 -7.43 -13.68
C PHE A 139 5.84 -6.26 -14.11
N ASP A 140 7.10 -6.56 -14.36
CA ASP A 140 8.07 -5.62 -14.92
C ASP A 140 8.00 -5.73 -16.44
N PHE A 141 7.27 -4.80 -17.08
CA PHE A 141 7.08 -4.78 -18.52
C PHE A 141 8.35 -4.43 -19.31
N GLU A 142 9.32 -3.75 -18.70
CA GLU A 142 10.60 -3.44 -19.32
C GLU A 142 11.43 -4.72 -19.49
N HIS A 143 11.48 -5.55 -18.44
CA HIS A 143 12.25 -6.79 -18.42
C HIS A 143 11.42 -8.05 -18.71
N MET A 144 10.13 -7.90 -18.98
CA MET A 144 9.18 -8.98 -19.27
C MET A 144 9.19 -10.10 -18.23
N LYS A 145 9.24 -9.76 -16.93
CA LYS A 145 9.28 -10.75 -15.84
C LYS A 145 8.40 -10.36 -14.65
N PRO A 146 7.80 -11.34 -13.96
CA PRO A 146 7.13 -11.05 -12.70
C PRO A 146 8.16 -10.63 -11.63
N PHE A 147 7.75 -9.74 -10.73
CA PHE A 147 8.49 -9.40 -9.53
C PHE A 147 7.57 -9.37 -8.31
N ARG A 148 8.15 -9.18 -7.13
CA ARG A 148 7.40 -8.92 -5.89
C ARG A 148 7.96 -7.69 -5.21
N TYR A 149 7.08 -6.90 -4.61
CA TYR A 149 7.48 -5.72 -3.85
C TYR A 149 8.26 -6.11 -2.58
N SER A 150 9.44 -5.51 -2.37
CA SER A 150 10.31 -5.79 -1.22
C SER A 150 9.94 -5.01 0.06
N ALA A 151 9.16 -3.94 -0.09
CA ALA A 151 8.51 -3.12 0.93
C ALA A 151 7.12 -2.69 0.40
N ASP A 152 6.32 -1.97 1.19
CA ASP A 152 5.12 -1.36 0.63
C ASP A 152 5.54 -0.32 -0.43
N ALA A 153 4.80 -0.23 -1.54
CA ALA A 153 5.05 0.73 -2.61
C ALA A 153 3.84 1.63 -2.82
N LEU A 154 4.11 2.86 -3.23
CA LEU A 154 3.09 3.86 -3.52
C LEU A 154 2.79 3.89 -5.01
N GLY A 155 1.56 3.58 -5.40
CA GLY A 155 1.05 3.82 -6.74
C GLY A 155 0.38 5.20 -6.83
N VAL A 156 0.65 5.92 -7.91
CA VAL A 156 -0.09 7.10 -8.35
C VAL A 156 -0.74 6.75 -9.67
N LEU A 157 -2.05 6.58 -9.65
CA LEU A 157 -2.84 6.22 -10.83
C LEU A 157 -3.39 7.48 -11.46
N TYR A 158 -3.27 7.58 -12.77
CA TYR A 158 -3.77 8.68 -13.58
C TYR A 158 -4.73 8.12 -14.63
N LEU A 159 -5.75 8.90 -14.99
CA LEU A 159 -6.67 8.53 -16.08
C LEU A 159 -6.09 8.84 -17.47
N LYS A 160 -5.27 9.89 -17.58
CA LYS A 160 -4.83 10.46 -18.87
C LYS A 160 -3.36 10.23 -19.21
N LYS A 161 -2.62 9.56 -18.33
CA LYS A 161 -1.20 9.25 -18.54
C LYS A 161 -0.83 7.96 -17.84
N THR A 162 0.36 7.45 -18.16
CA THR A 162 0.92 6.25 -17.56
C THR A 162 0.96 6.34 -16.03
N ALA A 163 0.50 5.26 -15.37
CA ALA A 163 0.58 5.11 -13.93
C ALA A 163 2.04 5.11 -13.46
N VAL A 164 2.27 5.57 -12.24
CA VAL A 164 3.62 5.64 -11.66
C VAL A 164 3.64 4.90 -10.34
N THR A 165 4.67 4.10 -10.13
CA THR A 165 4.94 3.44 -8.85
C THR A 165 6.22 3.98 -8.25
N TYR A 166 6.18 4.31 -6.96
CA TYR A 166 7.30 4.75 -6.16
C TYR A 166 7.65 3.66 -5.14
N SER A 167 8.86 3.09 -5.26
CA SER A 167 9.37 2.06 -4.35
C SER A 167 10.60 2.56 -3.60
N TRP A 168 10.75 2.21 -2.33
CA TRP A 168 11.92 2.62 -1.56
C TRP A 168 13.21 1.97 -2.06
N SER A 169 14.23 2.79 -2.28
CA SER A 169 15.57 2.38 -2.74
C SER A 169 16.65 2.46 -1.66
N GLY A 170 16.24 2.57 -0.39
CA GLY A 170 17.14 2.65 0.77
C GLY A 170 17.33 4.07 1.31
N LYS A 171 17.35 5.09 0.44
CA LYS A 171 17.49 6.52 0.84
C LYS A 171 16.40 7.42 0.28
N GLN A 172 15.78 7.02 -0.83
CA GLN A 172 14.79 7.78 -1.54
C GLN A 172 13.82 6.84 -2.26
N PHE A 173 12.73 7.37 -2.80
CA PHE A 173 11.86 6.63 -3.68
C PHE A 173 12.46 6.55 -5.09
N ALA A 174 12.53 5.34 -5.64
CA ALA A 174 12.74 5.11 -7.06
C ALA A 174 11.38 5.17 -7.78
N ARG A 175 11.29 6.01 -8.81
CA ARG A 175 10.12 6.14 -9.68
C ARG A 175 10.18 5.11 -10.80
N ARG A 176 9.08 4.42 -11.06
CA ARG A 176 8.88 3.53 -12.21
C ARG A 176 7.56 3.85 -12.89
N GLU A 177 7.56 3.86 -14.22
CA GLU A 177 6.33 3.93 -15.01
C GLU A 177 5.76 2.53 -15.17
N ALA A 178 4.44 2.41 -14.98
CA ALA A 178 3.69 1.18 -15.17
C ALA A 178 2.80 1.38 -16.41
N PRO A 179 3.36 1.15 -17.63
CA PRO A 179 2.60 1.32 -18.86
C PRO A 179 1.39 0.39 -18.85
N GLY A 180 0.27 0.89 -19.39
CA GLY A 180 -0.91 0.07 -19.59
C GLY A 180 -0.67 -0.99 -20.67
N ASP A 181 -1.46 -2.06 -20.66
CA ASP A 181 -1.35 -3.14 -21.66
C ASP A 181 -1.43 -2.59 -23.10
N GLU A 182 -2.29 -1.60 -23.35
CA GLU A 182 -2.44 -0.95 -24.66
C GLU A 182 -1.15 -0.24 -25.11
N GLU A 183 -0.45 0.45 -24.20
CA GLU A 183 0.80 1.15 -24.50
C GLU A 183 1.91 0.15 -24.83
N VAL A 184 1.95 -0.98 -24.10
CA VAL A 184 2.93 -2.05 -24.34
C VAL A 184 2.68 -2.72 -25.69
N GLU A 185 1.44 -3.02 -26.05
CA GLU A 185 1.10 -3.62 -27.35
C GLU A 185 1.38 -2.67 -28.52
N ALA A 186 1.07 -1.37 -28.37
CA ALA A 186 1.41 -0.36 -29.38
C ALA A 186 2.93 -0.28 -29.62
N ALA A 187 3.73 -0.26 -28.55
CA ALA A 187 5.19 -0.23 -28.64
C ALA A 187 5.78 -1.49 -29.30
N ARG A 188 5.13 -2.65 -29.16
CA ARG A 188 5.52 -3.89 -29.85
C ARG A 188 5.21 -3.84 -31.33
N ALA A 189 4.04 -3.31 -31.70
CA ALA A 189 3.65 -3.16 -33.10
C ALA A 189 4.62 -2.27 -33.88
N ASP A 190 5.08 -1.17 -33.28
CA ASP A 190 6.05 -0.26 -33.90
C ASP A 190 7.43 -0.90 -34.10
N LYS A 191 7.91 -1.72 -33.16
CA LYS A 191 9.20 -2.43 -33.29
C LYS A 191 9.19 -3.54 -34.36
N SER A 192 8.02 -3.93 -34.85
CA SER A 192 7.87 -4.98 -35.86
C SER A 192 7.85 -4.45 -37.31
N ARG A 193 7.91 -3.13 -37.49
CA ARG A 193 7.99 -2.45 -38.80
C ARG A 193 9.42 -2.11 -39.16
#